data_AF-A0A2D9JHF7-F1
#
_entry.id   AF-A0A2D9JHF7-F1
#
_cell.length_a   1.000
_cell.length_b   1.000
_cell.length_c   1.000
_cell.angle_alpha   90.00
_cell.angle_beta   90.00
_cell.angle_gamma   90.00
#
_symmetry.space_group_name_H-M   'P 1'
#
loop_
_entity.id
_entity.type
_entity.pdbx_description
1 polymer ?
#
loop_
_entity_poly.entity_id
_entity_poly.type
_entity_poly.pdbx_seq_one_letter_code
_entity_poly.pdbx_strand_id
1 'polypeptide(L)'
;MPALQTHHLFLGLVSLVCSLPMPASAQETSPSKPLNVLMIAVDDLRPELGCYAKSFIHSPNIDRLAASGMRFGRAYCQVAVCGASRASLMSGCRPETTQCWNFKTLLRSKMPDVLTLPQHLSRNGYETGFLGKVYHSASDDAAAWTVDANEWAPRDRSKGKSYVQELPRKRNPANSSEKPGPSIENGGDVP
;
A
#
# COMPACT_ATOMS: atom_id res chain seq x y z
N MET A 1 29.58 41.89 70.32
CA MET A 1 28.35 42.16 69.55
C MET A 1 28.10 40.99 68.59
N PRO A 2 27.13 40.10 68.85
CA PRO A 2 26.63 39.15 67.86
C PRO A 2 25.31 39.67 67.26
N ALA A 3 25.25 39.68 65.93
CA ALA A 3 24.10 40.15 65.16
C ALA A 3 23.01 39.06 65.10
N LEU A 4 21.77 39.49 65.29
CA LEU A 4 20.53 38.71 65.24
C LEU A 4 20.39 37.92 63.94
N GLN A 5 19.96 36.67 64.09
CA GLN A 5 19.60 35.76 63.00
C GLN A 5 18.11 35.94 62.70
N THR A 6 17.77 36.51 61.54
CA THR A 6 16.37 36.71 61.10
C THR A 6 15.91 35.53 60.24
N HIS A 7 14.88 34.82 60.71
CA HIS A 7 14.15 33.82 59.93
C HIS A 7 13.23 34.51 58.91
N HIS A 8 13.55 34.40 57.62
CA HIS A 8 12.63 34.79 56.55
C HIS A 8 11.76 33.59 56.17
N LEU A 9 10.52 33.65 56.67
CA LEU A 9 9.39 32.81 56.33
C LEU A 9 9.04 33.02 54.84
N PHE A 10 9.39 32.08 53.97
CA PHE A 10 8.97 32.08 52.57
C PHE A 10 7.50 31.65 52.48
N LEU A 11 6.60 32.64 52.51
CA LEU A 11 5.17 32.44 52.30
C LEU A 11 4.92 32.22 50.80
N GLY A 12 4.64 30.97 50.42
CA GLY A 12 4.36 30.59 49.04
C GLY A 12 3.05 31.20 48.54
N LEU A 13 3.16 32.13 47.59
CA LEU A 13 2.01 32.66 46.86
C LEU A 13 1.63 31.65 45.75
N VAL A 14 0.74 30.71 46.08
CA VAL A 14 0.11 29.84 45.08
C VAL A 14 -0.84 30.72 44.26
N SER A 15 -0.39 31.14 43.07
CA SER A 15 -1.23 31.84 42.11
C SER A 15 -2.27 30.86 41.57
N LEU A 16 -3.51 31.01 42.04
CA LEU A 16 -4.70 30.33 41.56
C LEU A 16 -5.01 30.83 40.14
N VAL A 17 -4.43 30.17 39.13
CA VAL A 17 -4.82 30.39 37.74
C VAL A 17 -6.20 29.79 37.53
N CYS A 18 -7.20 30.67 37.56
CA CYS A 18 -8.60 30.40 37.33
C CYS A 18 -8.79 29.83 35.91
N SER A 19 -8.97 28.51 35.82
CA SER A 19 -9.26 27.78 34.58
C SER A 19 -10.70 28.06 34.15
N LEU A 20 -10.87 29.04 33.27
CA LEU A 20 -12.13 29.23 32.55
C LEU A 20 -12.35 28.03 31.60
N PRO A 21 -13.45 27.27 31.72
CA PRO A 21 -13.79 26.24 30.76
C PRO A 21 -14.17 26.92 29.45
N MET A 22 -13.25 26.88 28.49
CA MET A 22 -13.50 27.31 27.12
C MET A 22 -14.52 26.33 26.53
N PRO A 23 -15.71 26.77 26.10
CA PRO A 23 -16.65 25.87 25.45
C PRO A 23 -16.01 25.43 24.12
N ALA A 24 -15.54 24.19 24.09
CA ALA A 24 -15.17 23.53 22.86
C ALA A 24 -16.44 23.42 22.02
N SER A 25 -16.60 24.34 21.08
CA SER A 25 -17.61 24.25 20.03
C SER A 25 -17.28 23.00 19.22
N ALA A 26 -17.88 21.86 19.59
CA ALA A 26 -17.91 20.67 18.77
C ALA A 26 -18.65 21.04 17.49
N GLN A 27 -17.91 21.37 16.43
CA GLN A 27 -18.49 21.39 15.10
C GLN A 27 -18.95 19.96 14.83
N GLU A 28 -20.27 19.75 14.82
CA GLU A 28 -20.89 18.61 14.18
C GLU A 28 -20.48 18.65 12.71
N THR A 29 -19.39 17.96 12.39
CA THR A 29 -19.10 17.59 11.02
C THR A 29 -20.21 16.62 10.62
N SER A 30 -21.17 17.09 9.81
CA SER A 30 -22.11 16.22 9.10
C SER A 30 -21.33 15.02 8.56
N PRO A 31 -21.82 13.78 8.71
CA PRO A 31 -21.06 12.60 8.35
C PRO A 31 -20.65 12.72 6.89
N SER A 32 -19.36 12.98 6.64
CA SER A 32 -18.83 13.09 5.29
C SER A 32 -19.04 11.74 4.63
N LYS A 33 -19.60 11.72 3.42
CA LYS A 33 -19.73 10.48 2.65
C LYS A 33 -18.38 9.74 2.66
N PRO A 34 -18.36 8.42 2.94
CA PRO A 34 -17.12 7.66 2.96
C PRO A 34 -16.37 7.82 1.64
N LEU A 35 -15.05 7.97 1.71
CA LEU A 35 -14.19 8.08 0.54
C LEU A 35 -14.04 6.73 -0.13
N ASN A 36 -13.99 6.70 -1.46
CA ASN A 36 -13.60 5.52 -2.22
C ASN A 36 -12.09 5.27 -2.08
N VAL A 37 -11.69 3.99 -2.14
CA VAL A 37 -10.28 3.58 -2.09
C VAL A 37 -9.87 2.93 -3.41
N LEU A 38 -8.85 3.47 -4.07
CA LEU A 38 -8.23 2.86 -5.24
C LEU A 38 -6.81 2.41 -4.89
N MET A 39 -6.61 1.10 -4.76
CA MET A 39 -5.29 0.51 -4.53
C MET A 39 -4.67 0.08 -5.86
N ILE A 40 -3.56 0.72 -6.25
CA ILE A 40 -2.80 0.38 -7.46
C ILE A 40 -1.58 -0.43 -7.04
N ALA A 41 -1.56 -1.71 -7.40
CA ALA A 41 -0.40 -2.58 -7.20
C ALA A 41 0.30 -2.82 -8.54
N VAL A 42 1.61 -2.59 -8.60
CA VAL A 42 2.45 -2.85 -9.78
C VAL A 42 3.42 -3.97 -9.42
N ASP A 43 3.45 -5.01 -10.25
CA ASP A 43 4.34 -6.16 -10.06
C ASP A 43 5.78 -5.79 -10.44
N ASP A 44 6.74 -6.18 -9.61
CA ASP A 44 8.19 -6.02 -9.83
C ASP A 44 8.69 -4.61 -10.16
N LEU A 45 7.93 -3.58 -9.76
CA LEU A 45 8.31 -2.18 -9.97
C LEU A 45 9.31 -1.70 -8.93
N ARG A 46 10.55 -1.48 -9.37
CA ARG A 46 11.55 -0.71 -8.60
C ARG A 46 11.28 0.80 -8.68
N PRO A 47 11.69 1.61 -7.69
CA PRO A 47 11.50 3.07 -7.68
C PRO A 47 12.46 3.78 -8.64
N GLU A 48 12.45 3.38 -9.91
CA GLU A 48 13.30 3.93 -10.97
C GLU A 48 12.59 5.06 -11.77
N LEU A 49 11.61 5.73 -11.14
CA LEU A 49 10.71 6.69 -11.78
C LEU A 49 11.19 8.15 -11.62
N GLY A 50 10.63 9.06 -12.44
CA GLY A 50 10.88 10.50 -12.39
C GLY A 50 10.70 11.10 -10.99
N CYS A 51 9.60 10.76 -10.32
CA CYS A 51 9.30 11.20 -8.96
C CYS A 51 10.26 10.66 -7.88
N TYR A 52 11.12 9.69 -8.23
CA TYR A 52 12.24 9.19 -7.41
C TYR A 52 13.61 9.69 -7.91
N ALA A 53 13.62 10.82 -8.63
CA ALA A 53 14.81 11.48 -9.15
C ALA A 53 15.62 10.64 -10.17
N LYS A 54 14.94 9.78 -10.94
CA LYS A 54 15.53 9.04 -12.06
C LYS A 54 15.06 9.63 -13.37
N SER A 55 15.99 10.00 -14.24
CA SER A 55 15.68 10.71 -15.49
C SER A 55 15.51 9.79 -16.71
N PHE A 56 15.83 8.50 -16.59
CA PHE A 56 15.87 7.59 -17.74
C PHE A 56 14.56 6.84 -18.01
N ILE A 57 13.64 6.76 -17.05
CA ILE A 57 12.28 6.23 -17.26
C ILE A 57 11.31 7.40 -17.45
N HIS A 58 10.51 7.33 -18.52
CA HIS A 58 9.45 8.30 -18.76
C HIS A 58 8.14 7.87 -18.07
N SER A 59 7.77 8.53 -16.97
CA SER A 59 6.64 8.15 -16.10
C SER A 59 5.66 9.27 -15.76
N PRO A 60 5.22 10.13 -16.72
CA PRO A 60 4.56 11.40 -16.42
C PRO A 60 3.25 11.28 -15.62
N ASN A 61 2.51 10.18 -15.79
CA ASN A 61 1.26 9.95 -15.05
C ASN A 61 1.51 9.58 -13.58
N ILE A 62 2.53 8.76 -13.30
CA ILE A 62 2.91 8.42 -11.91
C ILE A 62 3.55 9.63 -11.24
N ASP A 63 4.34 10.40 -11.98
CA ASP A 63 4.96 11.62 -11.48
C ASP A 63 3.91 12.67 -11.10
N ARG A 64 2.86 12.84 -11.93
CA ARG A 64 1.72 13.70 -11.60
C ARG A 64 0.96 13.23 -10.37
N LEU A 65 0.72 11.92 -10.23
CA LEU A 65 0.06 11.35 -9.04
C LEU A 65 0.88 11.61 -7.77
N ALA A 66 2.20 11.46 -7.85
CA ALA A 66 3.10 11.74 -6.73
C ALA A 66 3.13 13.23 -6.36
N ALA A 67 3.01 14.13 -7.34
CA ALA A 67 2.97 15.58 -7.11
C ALA A 67 1.67 16.06 -6.44
N SER A 68 0.55 15.36 -6.66
CA SER A 68 -0.75 15.67 -6.04
C SER A 68 -1.00 14.93 -4.72
N GLY A 69 -0.02 14.21 -4.19
CA GLY A 69 -0.19 13.32 -3.04
C GLY A 69 1.02 13.27 -2.12
N MET A 70 1.07 12.23 -1.30
CA MET A 70 2.21 11.94 -0.42
C MET A 70 3.06 10.82 -1.01
N ARG A 71 4.38 11.05 -1.13
CA ARG A 71 5.34 10.05 -1.63
C ARG A 71 6.30 9.65 -0.51
N PHE A 72 6.48 8.35 -0.32
CA PHE A 72 7.41 7.80 0.68
C PHE A 72 8.79 7.55 0.05
N GLY A 73 9.83 8.21 0.57
CA GLY A 73 11.21 7.97 0.13
C GLY A 73 11.85 6.70 0.72
N ARG A 74 11.19 6.06 1.69
CA ARG A 74 11.66 4.86 2.40
C ARG A 74 10.48 3.92 2.65
N ALA A 75 10.10 3.16 1.64
CA ALA A 75 9.07 2.13 1.72
C ALA A 75 9.68 0.80 1.27
N TYR A 76 9.47 -0.25 2.07
CA TYR A 76 10.07 -1.58 1.86
C TYR A 76 9.00 -2.66 1.95
N CYS A 77 9.08 -3.66 1.08
CA CYS A 77 8.32 -4.90 1.26
C CYS A 77 8.97 -5.77 2.33
N GLN A 78 8.19 -6.68 2.93
CA GLN A 78 8.68 -7.58 3.97
C GLN A 78 9.44 -8.77 3.37
N VAL A 79 9.08 -9.18 2.15
CA VAL A 79 9.75 -10.23 1.38
C VAL A 79 9.81 -9.80 -0.09
N ALA A 80 10.96 -9.95 -0.73
CA ALA A 80 11.13 -9.68 -2.16
C ALA A 80 10.62 -10.84 -3.04
N VAL A 81 9.43 -11.37 -2.74
CA VAL A 81 8.75 -12.44 -3.48
C VAL A 81 7.27 -12.09 -3.59
N CYS A 82 6.69 -12.14 -4.79
CA CYS A 82 5.37 -11.60 -5.09
C CYS A 82 4.26 -12.13 -4.15
N GLY A 83 4.06 -13.45 -4.03
CA GLY A 83 3.01 -14.02 -3.17
C GLY A 83 3.21 -13.74 -1.68
N ALA A 84 4.42 -13.92 -1.15
CA ALA A 84 4.75 -13.65 0.24
C ALA A 84 4.56 -12.17 0.62
N SER A 85 5.02 -11.25 -0.25
CA SER A 85 4.86 -9.81 -0.09
C SER A 85 3.39 -9.40 -0.05
N ARG A 86 2.59 -9.92 -1.00
CA ARG A 86 1.15 -9.63 -1.10
C ARG A 86 0.37 -10.21 0.09
N ALA A 87 0.68 -11.42 0.52
CA ALA A 87 0.09 -12.02 1.71
C ALA A 87 0.37 -11.18 2.97
N SER A 88 1.62 -10.70 3.14
CA SER A 88 1.99 -9.82 4.25
C SER A 88 1.25 -8.48 4.20
N LEU A 89 1.23 -7.82 3.05
CA LEU A 89 0.56 -6.54 2.87
C LEU A 89 -0.96 -6.63 3.10
N MET A 90 -1.62 -7.63 2.52
CA MET A 90 -3.08 -7.78 2.61
C MET A 90 -3.55 -8.20 4.00
N SER A 91 -2.78 -9.00 4.72
CA SER A 91 -3.12 -9.39 6.10
C SER A 91 -2.72 -8.36 7.14
N GLY A 92 -1.78 -7.45 6.81
CA GLY A 92 -1.11 -6.60 7.80
C GLY A 92 -0.17 -7.36 8.74
N CYS A 93 0.08 -8.65 8.47
CA CYS A 93 0.94 -9.51 9.28
C CYS A 93 2.32 -9.65 8.66
N ARG A 94 3.36 -9.81 9.49
CA ARG A 94 4.72 -10.06 8.99
C ARG A 94 4.86 -11.50 8.45
N PRO A 95 5.85 -11.78 7.59
CA PRO A 95 6.08 -13.11 7.00
C PRO A 95 6.26 -14.22 8.04
N GLU A 96 6.83 -13.91 9.21
CA GLU A 96 6.99 -14.87 10.31
C GLU A 96 5.63 -15.30 10.88
N THR A 97 4.63 -14.42 10.82
CA THR A 97 3.24 -14.70 11.22
C THR A 97 2.47 -15.38 10.10
N THR A 98 2.59 -14.89 8.85
CA THR A 98 1.86 -15.48 7.71
C THR A 98 2.39 -16.84 7.29
N GLN A 99 3.67 -17.11 7.57
CA GLN A 99 4.40 -18.31 7.13
C GLN A 99 4.38 -18.51 5.60
N CYS A 100 4.10 -17.44 4.85
CA CYS A 100 4.20 -17.41 3.40
C CYS A 100 5.61 -16.94 3.02
N TRP A 101 6.44 -17.86 2.55
CA TRP A 101 7.85 -17.59 2.17
C TRP A 101 8.10 -17.59 0.67
N ASN A 102 7.15 -18.09 -0.11
CA ASN A 102 7.25 -18.24 -1.56
C ASN A 102 5.97 -17.75 -2.24
N PHE A 103 5.94 -17.83 -3.57
CA PHE A 103 4.77 -17.40 -4.35
C PHE A 103 3.63 -18.44 -4.37
N LYS A 104 3.89 -19.69 -4.00
CA LYS A 104 2.92 -20.80 -4.11
C LYS A 104 2.02 -20.94 -2.88
N THR A 105 2.48 -20.45 -1.73
CA THR A 105 1.78 -20.62 -0.45
C THR A 105 0.64 -19.61 -0.36
N LEU A 106 -0.60 -20.09 -0.42
CA LEU A 106 -1.80 -19.27 -0.25
C LEU A 106 -1.91 -18.81 1.21
N LEU A 107 -2.24 -17.54 1.44
CA LEU A 107 -2.45 -16.96 2.75
C LEU A 107 -3.48 -17.77 3.55
N ARG A 108 -4.62 -18.08 2.93
CA ARG A 108 -5.71 -18.84 3.59
C ARG A 108 -5.32 -20.27 3.95
N SER A 109 -4.28 -20.85 3.34
CA SER A 109 -3.76 -22.17 3.74
C SER A 109 -2.99 -22.14 5.06
N LYS A 110 -2.45 -20.97 5.44
CA LYS A 110 -1.69 -20.77 6.68
C LYS A 110 -2.48 -20.03 7.74
N MET A 111 -3.33 -19.10 7.32
CA MET A 111 -4.12 -18.24 8.17
C MET A 111 -5.58 -18.20 7.65
N PRO A 112 -6.38 -19.26 7.89
CA PRO A 112 -7.72 -19.37 7.33
C PRO A 112 -8.65 -18.24 7.78
N ASP A 113 -8.50 -17.76 9.02
CA ASP A 113 -9.43 -16.81 9.65
C ASP A 113 -8.91 -15.36 9.70
N VAL A 114 -7.77 -15.06 9.07
CA VAL A 114 -7.20 -13.71 9.13
C VAL A 114 -8.13 -12.68 8.50
N LEU A 115 -8.30 -11.54 9.16
CA LEU A 115 -8.99 -10.40 8.58
C LEU A 115 -8.03 -9.69 7.61
N THR A 116 -8.32 -9.74 6.32
CA THR A 116 -7.53 -9.06 5.28
C THR A 116 -8.05 -7.65 5.04
N LEU A 117 -7.22 -6.78 4.45
CA LEU A 117 -7.57 -5.41 4.08
C LEU A 117 -8.90 -5.33 3.28
N PRO A 118 -9.08 -6.07 2.16
CA PRO A 118 -10.35 -6.06 1.45
C PRO A 118 -11.51 -6.60 2.30
N GLN A 119 -11.29 -7.64 3.11
CA GLN A 119 -12.35 -8.15 3.99
C GLN A 119 -12.73 -7.16 5.11
N HIS A 120 -11.77 -6.38 5.61
CA HIS A 120 -12.03 -5.33 6.57
C HIS A 120 -12.89 -4.22 5.95
N LEU A 121 -12.59 -3.79 4.72
CA LEU A 121 -13.40 -2.80 4.01
C LEU A 121 -14.81 -3.33 3.74
N SER A 122 -14.95 -4.56 3.25
CA SER A 122 -16.27 -5.12 2.93
C SER A 122 -17.16 -5.28 4.17
N ARG A 123 -16.59 -5.69 5.31
CA ARG A 123 -17.31 -5.74 6.60
C ARG A 123 -17.73 -4.36 7.12
N ASN A 124 -17.20 -3.27 6.57
CA ASN A 124 -17.52 -1.89 6.93
C ASN A 124 -18.30 -1.14 5.84
N GLY A 125 -19.04 -1.87 4.99
CA GLY A 125 -19.99 -1.28 4.04
C GLY A 125 -19.38 -0.80 2.73
N TYR A 126 -18.15 -1.20 2.42
CA TYR A 126 -17.55 -0.99 1.10
C TYR A 126 -17.86 -2.13 0.16
N GLU A 127 -18.07 -1.80 -1.11
CA GLU A 127 -17.92 -2.78 -2.19
C GLU A 127 -16.43 -2.99 -2.48
N THR A 128 -16.01 -4.24 -2.57
CA THR A 128 -14.61 -4.61 -2.80
C THR A 128 -14.48 -5.46 -4.05
N GLY A 129 -13.68 -4.98 -4.99
CA GLY A 129 -13.35 -5.67 -6.24
C GLY A 129 -11.86 -5.54 -6.54
N PHE A 130 -11.39 -6.34 -7.48
CA PHE A 130 -10.02 -6.26 -7.95
C PHE A 130 -9.94 -6.43 -9.47
N LEU A 131 -8.88 -5.89 -10.06
CA LEU A 131 -8.53 -6.09 -11.47
C LEU A 131 -7.06 -6.46 -11.56
N GLY A 132 -6.75 -7.51 -12.32
CA GLY A 132 -5.39 -7.99 -12.50
C GLY A 132 -4.84 -8.72 -11.26
N LYS A 133 -3.53 -8.55 -11.01
CA LYS A 133 -2.79 -9.29 -9.97
C LYS A 133 -2.74 -8.49 -8.66
N VAL A 134 -3.70 -8.74 -7.76
CA VAL A 134 -3.72 -8.17 -6.40
C VAL A 134 -3.18 -9.17 -5.37
N TYR A 135 -3.77 -10.36 -5.30
CA TYR A 135 -3.11 -11.55 -4.75
C TYR A 135 -2.28 -12.24 -5.82
N HIS A 136 -1.40 -13.18 -5.42
CA HIS A 136 -0.68 -14.00 -6.40
C HIS A 136 -1.61 -15.01 -7.10
N SER A 137 -2.56 -15.59 -6.35
CA SER A 137 -3.64 -16.41 -6.91
C SER A 137 -4.99 -15.72 -6.74
N ALA A 138 -5.88 -15.83 -7.73
CA ALA A 138 -7.26 -15.35 -7.60
C ALA A 138 -8.05 -16.11 -6.51
N SER A 139 -7.64 -17.34 -6.18
CA SER A 139 -8.25 -18.15 -5.13
C SER A 139 -7.72 -17.86 -3.72
N ASP A 140 -6.73 -16.97 -3.57
CA ASP A 140 -6.04 -16.75 -2.29
C ASP A 140 -6.98 -16.20 -1.22
N ASP A 141 -7.93 -15.34 -1.59
CA ASP A 141 -8.89 -14.75 -0.64
C ASP A 141 -10.23 -14.41 -1.31
N ALA A 142 -10.89 -15.43 -1.87
CA ALA A 142 -12.12 -15.25 -2.64
C ALA A 142 -13.24 -14.56 -1.84
N ALA A 143 -13.33 -14.81 -0.53
CA ALA A 143 -14.36 -14.24 0.35
C ALA A 143 -14.21 -12.73 0.61
N ALA A 144 -13.08 -12.14 0.24
CA ALA A 144 -12.84 -10.71 0.46
C ALA A 144 -13.39 -9.80 -0.64
N TRP A 145 -13.88 -10.38 -1.75
CA TRP A 145 -14.40 -9.64 -2.90
C TRP A 145 -15.93 -9.73 -2.95
N THR A 146 -16.60 -8.58 -2.97
CA THR A 146 -18.06 -8.49 -3.02
C THR A 146 -18.62 -8.23 -4.41
N VAL A 147 -17.76 -7.77 -5.35
CA VAL A 147 -18.13 -7.54 -6.74
C VAL A 147 -17.31 -8.43 -7.67
N ASP A 148 -17.91 -8.86 -8.78
CA ASP A 148 -17.20 -9.64 -9.79
C ASP A 148 -16.16 -8.75 -10.48
N ALA A 149 -14.91 -9.22 -10.55
CA ALA A 149 -13.84 -8.57 -11.30
C ALA A 149 -14.22 -8.29 -12.77
N ASN A 150 -15.11 -9.10 -13.36
CA ASN A 150 -15.62 -8.92 -14.71
C ASN A 150 -16.52 -7.69 -14.88
N GLU A 151 -17.20 -7.24 -13.82
CA GLU A 151 -18.07 -6.03 -13.88
C GLU A 151 -17.23 -4.77 -14.11
N TRP A 152 -16.03 -4.75 -13.56
CA TRP A 152 -15.09 -3.61 -13.65
C TRP A 152 -14.05 -3.78 -14.76
N ALA A 153 -14.00 -4.96 -15.40
CA ALA A 153 -13.05 -5.22 -16.46
C ALA A 153 -13.34 -4.32 -17.67
N PRO A 154 -12.30 -3.75 -18.32
CA PRO A 154 -12.48 -3.08 -19.59
C PRO A 154 -13.20 -4.00 -20.59
N ARG A 155 -14.23 -3.50 -21.26
CA ARG A 155 -15.01 -4.27 -22.25
C ARG A 155 -14.14 -4.75 -23.42
N ASP A 156 -13.07 -4.00 -23.72
CA ASP A 156 -12.02 -4.44 -24.63
C ASP A 156 -10.95 -5.21 -23.84
N ARG A 157 -11.05 -6.54 -23.88
CA ARG A 157 -10.04 -7.48 -23.37
C ARG A 157 -8.90 -7.70 -24.37
N SER A 158 -8.73 -6.84 -25.38
CA SER A 158 -7.54 -6.90 -26.25
C SER A 158 -6.33 -6.97 -25.33
N LYS A 159 -5.73 -8.17 -25.27
CA LYS A 159 -4.64 -8.57 -24.37
C LYS A 159 -3.74 -7.36 -24.24
N GLY A 160 -3.74 -6.72 -23.07
CA GLY A 160 -3.30 -5.33 -22.91
C GLY A 160 -2.11 -5.10 -23.82
N LYS A 161 -2.29 -4.30 -24.89
CA LYS A 161 -1.28 -4.11 -25.93
C LYS A 161 0.02 -3.82 -25.20
N SER A 162 0.91 -4.81 -25.16
CA SER A 162 2.11 -4.66 -24.38
C SER A 162 2.87 -3.54 -25.07
N TYR A 163 3.13 -2.45 -24.35
CA TYR A 163 3.88 -1.30 -24.86
C TYR A 163 5.27 -1.75 -25.39
N VAL A 164 5.71 -2.95 -25.00
CA VAL A 164 6.92 -3.65 -25.45
C VAL A 164 6.82 -4.16 -26.89
N GLN A 165 5.63 -4.41 -27.43
CA GLN A 165 5.47 -4.86 -28.84
C GLN A 165 5.76 -3.73 -29.84
N GLU A 166 5.58 -2.47 -29.45
CA GLU A 166 5.72 -1.30 -30.33
C GLU A 166 7.12 -0.64 -30.27
N LEU A 167 7.99 -1.04 -29.35
CA LEU A 167 9.39 -0.58 -29.37
C LEU A 167 10.11 -1.22 -30.57
N PRO A 168 10.74 -0.42 -31.45
CA PRO A 168 11.49 -0.95 -32.58
C PRO A 168 12.61 -1.85 -32.06
N ARG A 169 12.60 -3.11 -32.51
CA ARG A 169 13.61 -4.15 -32.25
C ARG A 169 15.00 -3.73 -32.73
N LYS A 170 15.64 -2.79 -32.05
CA LYS A 170 17.08 -2.51 -32.16
C LYS A 170 17.80 -3.30 -31.07
N ARG A 171 17.73 -4.63 -31.12
CA ARG A 171 18.58 -5.52 -30.32
C ARG A 171 19.41 -6.36 -31.27
N ASN A 172 20.73 -6.30 -31.10
CA ASN A 172 21.73 -7.00 -31.90
C ASN A 172 21.41 -8.51 -31.91
N PRO A 173 21.22 -9.16 -33.08
CA PRO A 173 20.77 -10.56 -33.17
C PRO A 173 21.73 -11.60 -32.56
N ALA A 174 22.94 -11.19 -32.15
CA ALA A 174 23.96 -12.04 -31.56
C ALA A 174 23.68 -12.52 -30.11
N ASN A 175 22.61 -12.07 -29.45
CA ASN A 175 22.33 -12.42 -28.04
C ASN A 175 20.84 -12.77 -27.78
N SER A 176 20.20 -13.46 -28.72
CA SER A 176 18.73 -13.58 -28.82
C SER A 176 18.08 -14.81 -28.15
N SER A 177 18.66 -15.36 -27.08
CA SER A 177 18.03 -16.48 -26.33
C SER A 177 16.99 -16.06 -25.30
N GLU A 178 16.90 -14.79 -24.91
CA GLU A 178 15.90 -14.31 -23.95
C GLU A 178 14.73 -13.63 -24.66
N LYS A 179 13.60 -14.35 -24.76
CA LYS A 179 12.30 -13.72 -25.06
C LYS A 179 11.92 -12.89 -23.83
N PRO A 180 11.56 -11.60 -23.97
CA PRO A 180 10.97 -10.86 -22.87
C PRO A 180 9.71 -11.60 -22.38
N GLY A 181 9.66 -11.89 -21.07
CA GLY A 181 8.53 -12.56 -20.44
C GLY A 181 7.23 -11.79 -20.70
N PRO A 182 6.08 -12.49 -20.78
CA PRO A 182 4.78 -11.84 -20.92
C PRO A 182 4.51 -10.88 -19.75
N SER A 183 3.68 -9.85 -19.97
CA SER A 183 3.20 -8.95 -18.90
C SER A 183 2.30 -9.62 -17.85
N ILE A 184 2.18 -10.95 -17.92
CA ILE A 184 1.53 -11.85 -16.99
C ILE A 184 2.52 -12.97 -16.70
N GLU A 185 2.86 -13.21 -15.44
CA GLU A 185 3.78 -14.30 -15.10
C GLU A 185 3.15 -15.65 -15.46
N ASN A 186 3.70 -16.36 -16.44
CA ASN A 186 3.42 -17.78 -16.62
C ASN A 186 4.33 -18.59 -15.69
N GLY A 187 4.16 -18.45 -14.37
CA GLY A 187 4.68 -19.37 -13.33
C GLY A 187 6.15 -19.83 -13.39
N GLY A 188 6.99 -19.18 -14.21
CA GLY A 188 8.31 -19.71 -14.60
C GLY A 188 9.33 -18.63 -14.94
N ASP A 189 9.01 -17.34 -14.76
CA ASP A 189 9.94 -16.23 -14.97
C ASP A 189 10.54 -15.74 -13.64
N VAL A 190 11.00 -16.67 -12.81
CA VAL A 190 11.94 -16.38 -11.72
C VAL A 190 13.00 -17.48 -11.75
N PRO A 191 14.29 -17.18 -11.96
CA PRO A 191 15.36 -18.16 -11.79
C PRO A 191 15.43 -18.68 -10.34
#